data_AF-A0A0V8A0E9-F1
#
_entry.id   AF-A0A0V8A0E9-F1
#
_cell.length_a   1.000
_cell.length_b   1.000
_cell.length_c   1.000
_cell.angle_alpha   90.00
_cell.angle_beta   90.00
_cell.angle_gamma   90.00
#
_symmetry.space_group_name_H-M   'P 1'
#
loop_
_entity.id
_entity.type
_entity.pdbx_description
1 polymer ?
#
loop_
_entity_poly.entity_id
_entity_poly.type
_entity_poly.pdbx_seq_one_letter_code
_entity_poly.pdbx_strand_id
1 'polypeptide(L)'
;MSGIFTFKFGHLPSEAEWEYACRAGTTTPFHFGETITPELANYGGNIQETTPVGQFPPNAFGLYDMHGNVWEWCQDTWHENYHGAPTNGSACIDNDNRYRVLRGGSWYYVPPYCRSATRYWYIPDGRNLLNGFRVVCVVSLRGP
;
A
#
# COMPACT_ATOMS: atom_id res chain seq x y z
N MET A 1 16.06 -23.50 18.21
CA MET A 1 16.91 -22.35 17.83
C MET A 1 16.03 -21.12 17.76
N SER A 2 16.14 -20.21 18.73
CA SER A 2 15.49 -18.89 18.68
C SER A 2 16.49 -17.88 18.11
N GLY A 3 16.34 -17.51 16.85
CA GLY A 3 17.13 -16.43 16.25
C GLY A 3 16.67 -15.08 16.81
N ILE A 4 17.61 -14.22 17.19
CA ILE A 4 17.31 -12.83 17.57
C ILE A 4 17.15 -12.02 16.28
N PHE A 5 15.93 -11.61 15.98
CA PHE A 5 15.67 -10.68 14.87
C PHE A 5 16.01 -9.25 15.33
N THR A 6 16.85 -8.57 14.55
CA THR A 6 17.08 -7.13 14.74
C THR A 6 16.34 -6.37 13.64
N PHE A 7 15.45 -5.47 14.02
CA PHE A 7 14.79 -4.56 13.09
C PHE A 7 15.68 -3.34 12.85
N LYS A 8 16.11 -3.11 11.61
CA LYS A 8 16.74 -1.83 11.22
C LYS A 8 15.65 -0.84 10.81
N PHE A 9 15.92 0.46 11.06
CA PHE A 9 15.03 1.62 10.86
C PHE A 9 14.02 1.44 9.72
N GLY A 10 12.74 1.68 10.03
CA GLY A 10 11.65 1.52 9.06
C GLY A 10 11.66 2.60 7.97
N HIS A 11 11.29 2.22 6.74
CA HIS A 11 11.08 3.11 5.61
C HIS A 11 9.68 2.91 5.02
N LEU A 12 9.25 3.78 4.10
CA LEU A 12 8.04 3.54 3.30
C LEU A 12 8.25 2.33 2.38
N PRO A 13 7.21 1.53 2.10
CA PRO A 13 7.32 0.45 1.11
C PRO A 13 7.67 1.02 -0.26
N SER A 14 8.35 0.23 -1.09
CA SER A 14 8.27 0.46 -2.53
C SER A 14 6.85 0.17 -3.04
N GLU A 15 6.50 0.72 -4.19
CA GLU A 15 5.23 0.42 -4.85
C GLU A 15 5.08 -1.08 -5.11
N ALA A 16 6.18 -1.74 -5.50
CA ALA A 16 6.21 -3.18 -5.76
C ALA A 16 5.99 -4.00 -4.47
N GLU A 17 6.64 -3.61 -3.37
CA GLU A 17 6.42 -4.24 -2.06
C GLU A 17 4.97 -4.06 -1.60
N TRP A 18 4.41 -2.86 -1.77
CA TRP A 18 3.02 -2.57 -1.41
C TRP A 18 2.04 -3.42 -2.21
N GLU A 19 2.19 -3.51 -3.54
CA GLU A 19 1.27 -4.29 -4.38
C GLU A 19 1.37 -5.79 -4.06
N TYR A 20 2.59 -6.32 -3.91
CA TYR A 20 2.81 -7.70 -3.53
C TYR A 20 2.13 -8.02 -2.20
N ALA A 21 2.33 -7.15 -1.20
CA ALA A 21 1.73 -7.27 0.12
C ALA A 21 0.20 -7.17 0.07
N CYS A 22 -0.35 -6.26 -0.73
CA CYS A 22 -1.80 -6.08 -0.92
C CYS A 22 -2.44 -7.35 -1.50
N ARG A 23 -1.84 -7.90 -2.57
CA ARG A 23 -2.34 -9.10 -3.26
C ARG A 23 -2.28 -10.34 -2.40
N ALA A 24 -1.24 -10.50 -1.57
CA ALA A 24 -1.05 -11.68 -0.73
C ALA A 24 -1.27 -13.01 -1.47
N GLY A 25 -0.79 -13.10 -2.72
CA GLY A 25 -0.90 -14.27 -3.58
C GLY A 25 -2.09 -14.28 -4.55
N THR A 26 -3.02 -13.32 -4.49
CA THR A 26 -4.13 -13.25 -5.45
C THR A 26 -3.76 -12.50 -6.74
N THR A 27 -4.43 -12.84 -7.83
CA THR A 27 -4.35 -12.13 -9.12
C THR A 27 -5.60 -11.31 -9.43
N THR A 28 -6.62 -11.40 -8.57
CA THR A 28 -7.88 -10.67 -8.67
C THR A 28 -7.69 -9.17 -8.39
N PRO A 29 -8.70 -8.32 -8.71
CA PRO A 29 -8.66 -6.89 -8.39
C PRO A 29 -8.48 -6.57 -6.89
N PHE A 30 -9.01 -7.43 -6.01
CA PHE A 30 -8.90 -7.30 -4.56
C PHE A 30 -8.45 -8.62 -3.94
N HIS A 31 -7.84 -8.61 -2.74
CA HIS A 31 -7.41 -9.85 -2.08
C HIS A 31 -8.57 -10.78 -1.68
N PHE A 32 -9.80 -10.25 -1.62
CA PHE A 32 -11.02 -11.01 -1.35
C PHE A 32 -11.81 -11.39 -2.64
N GLY A 33 -11.31 -11.07 -3.83
CA GLY A 33 -11.89 -11.50 -5.11
C GLY A 33 -12.14 -10.36 -6.10
N GLU A 34 -13.23 -10.50 -6.88
CA GLU A 34 -13.56 -9.61 -8.01
C GLU A 34 -14.25 -8.30 -7.59
N THR A 35 -14.96 -8.29 -6.46
CA THR A 35 -15.78 -7.15 -6.02
C THR A 35 -15.49 -6.77 -4.59
N ILE A 36 -15.57 -5.48 -4.31
CA ILE A 36 -15.49 -4.90 -2.97
C ILE A 36 -16.88 -4.50 -2.50
N THR A 37 -17.15 -4.70 -1.20
CA THR A 37 -18.39 -4.31 -0.55
C THR A 37 -18.07 -3.56 0.74
N PRO A 38 -19.00 -2.76 1.30
CA PRO A 38 -18.76 -2.01 2.54
C PRO A 38 -18.43 -2.87 3.76
N GLU A 39 -18.71 -4.18 3.73
CA GLU A 39 -18.34 -5.14 4.77
C GLU A 39 -16.87 -5.59 4.68
N LEU A 40 -16.20 -5.33 3.55
CA LEU A 40 -14.83 -5.77 3.27
C LEU A 40 -13.81 -4.64 3.35
N ALA A 41 -14.23 -3.39 3.22
CA ALA A 41 -13.37 -2.22 3.40
C ALA A 41 -14.17 -0.92 3.56
N ASN A 42 -13.52 0.11 4.08
CA ASN A 42 -14.04 1.48 4.11
C ASN A 42 -13.65 2.24 2.83
N TYR A 43 -14.61 2.52 1.96
CA TYR A 43 -14.43 3.23 0.68
C TYR A 43 -15.71 3.97 0.26
N GLY A 44 -15.64 4.77 -0.81
CA GLY A 44 -16.80 5.33 -1.51
C GLY A 44 -17.63 6.35 -0.72
N GLY A 45 -17.12 6.85 0.40
CA GLY A 45 -17.82 7.78 1.27
C GLY A 45 -18.90 7.12 2.13
N ASN A 46 -18.90 5.79 2.29
CA ASN A 46 -19.95 5.09 3.06
C ASN A 46 -19.96 5.50 4.54
N ILE A 47 -18.78 5.70 5.14
CA ILE A 47 -18.61 6.10 6.55
C ILE A 47 -18.26 7.59 6.68
N GLN A 48 -17.78 8.22 5.60
CA GLN A 48 -17.39 9.64 5.51
C GLN A 48 -16.18 10.06 6.38
N GLU A 49 -15.50 9.09 6.99
CA GLU A 49 -14.26 9.27 7.74
C GLU A 49 -13.43 7.98 7.76
N THR A 50 -12.23 8.05 8.32
CA THR A 50 -11.42 6.85 8.57
C THR A 50 -12.04 5.97 9.64
N THR A 51 -11.86 4.66 9.52
CA THR A 51 -12.20 3.70 10.57
C THR A 51 -10.96 3.34 11.39
N PRO A 52 -11.12 2.87 12.65
CA PRO A 52 -10.02 2.25 13.37
C PRO A 52 -9.32 1.17 12.52
N VAL A 53 -8.00 1.03 12.69
CA VAL A 53 -7.21 0.04 11.94
C VAL A 53 -7.70 -1.37 12.27
N GLY A 54 -7.78 -2.23 11.25
CA GLY A 54 -8.09 -3.64 11.42
C GLY A 54 -9.56 -3.96 11.69
N GLN A 55 -10.48 -3.06 11.34
CA GLN A 55 -11.93 -3.32 11.45
C GLN A 55 -12.45 -4.31 10.41
N PHE A 56 -11.77 -4.44 9.26
CA PHE A 56 -12.14 -5.33 8.16
C PHE A 56 -11.26 -6.59 8.12
N PRO A 57 -11.66 -7.66 7.41
CA PRO A 57 -10.85 -8.89 7.34
C PRO A 57 -9.44 -8.66 6.76
N PRO A 58 -8.39 -9.30 7.29
CA PRO A 58 -7.05 -9.20 6.72
C PRO A 58 -6.91 -10.03 5.45
N ASN A 59 -5.86 -9.75 4.67
CA ASN A 59 -5.43 -10.61 3.58
C ASN A 59 -4.64 -11.83 4.08
N ALA A 60 -4.21 -12.71 3.17
CA ALA A 60 -3.51 -13.96 3.52
C ALA A 60 -2.13 -13.75 4.20
N PHE A 61 -1.57 -12.54 4.15
CA PHE A 61 -0.35 -12.18 4.87
C PHE A 61 -0.64 -11.54 6.25
N GLY A 62 -1.90 -11.45 6.65
CA GLY A 62 -2.31 -10.83 7.91
C GLY A 62 -2.33 -9.29 7.86
N LEU A 63 -2.34 -8.69 6.66
CA LEU A 63 -2.37 -7.25 6.50
C LEU A 63 -3.81 -6.75 6.36
N TYR A 64 -4.10 -5.67 7.08
CA TYR A 64 -5.40 -5.02 7.13
C TYR A 64 -5.41 -3.74 6.30
N ASP A 65 -6.61 -3.30 5.92
CA ASP A 65 -6.87 -1.98 5.31
C ASP A 65 -6.12 -1.74 3.98
N MET A 66 -5.80 -2.81 3.24
CA MET A 66 -5.09 -2.71 1.95
C MET A 66 -5.98 -2.22 0.77
N HIS A 67 -7.29 -2.02 1.00
CA HIS A 67 -8.30 -1.67 -0.01
C HIS A 67 -9.24 -0.53 0.42
N GLY A 68 -8.72 0.55 1.00
CA GLY A 68 -9.52 1.70 1.41
C GLY A 68 -8.93 2.38 2.64
N ASN A 69 -9.78 3.02 3.44
CA ASN A 69 -9.44 3.82 4.61
C ASN A 69 -8.58 5.05 4.26
N VAL A 70 -7.30 4.88 3.91
CA VAL A 70 -6.40 5.95 3.46
C VAL A 70 -5.49 5.48 2.34
N TRP A 71 -5.15 6.39 1.43
CA TRP A 71 -4.08 6.17 0.47
C TRP A 71 -2.75 6.05 1.22
N GLU A 72 -1.91 5.08 0.86
CA GLU A 72 -0.64 4.87 1.53
C GLU A 72 0.55 5.31 0.65
N TRP A 73 1.40 6.18 1.21
CA TRP A 73 2.63 6.64 0.56
C TRP A 73 3.62 5.50 0.30
N CYS A 74 4.15 5.46 -0.91
CA CYS A 74 5.28 4.62 -1.31
C CYS A 74 6.55 5.47 -1.51
N GLN A 75 7.71 4.82 -1.48
CA GLN A 75 9.01 5.47 -1.70
C GLN A 75 9.17 5.97 -3.16
N ASP A 76 8.48 5.38 -4.12
CA ASP A 76 8.64 5.59 -5.55
C ASP A 76 8.27 7.01 -6.01
N THR A 77 9.02 7.52 -6.99
CA THR A 77 8.56 8.67 -7.79
C THR A 77 7.47 8.23 -8.75
N TRP A 78 6.58 9.14 -9.13
CA TRP A 78 5.52 8.82 -10.09
C TRP A 78 6.09 8.66 -11.51
N HIS A 79 5.67 7.58 -12.19
CA HIS A 79 5.92 7.33 -13.61
C HIS A 79 4.61 6.96 -14.29
N GLU A 80 4.38 7.43 -15.52
CA GLU A 80 3.14 7.14 -16.27
C GLU A 80 2.97 5.66 -16.62
N ASN A 81 4.08 4.92 -16.70
CA ASN A 81 4.11 3.50 -17.02
C ASN A 81 5.27 2.80 -16.27
N TYR A 82 5.40 1.48 -16.45
CA TYR A 82 6.42 0.67 -15.79
C TYR A 82 7.67 0.40 -16.66
N HIS A 83 7.88 1.14 -17.76
CA HIS A 83 9.06 0.94 -18.60
C HIS A 83 10.34 1.26 -17.82
N GLY A 84 11.22 0.27 -17.68
CA GLY A 84 12.46 0.42 -16.91
C GLY A 84 12.28 0.37 -15.40
N ALA A 85 11.09 0.04 -14.89
CA ALA A 85 10.86 -0.16 -13.47
C ALA A 85 11.70 -1.35 -12.93
N PRO A 86 12.22 -1.28 -11.69
CA PRO A 86 12.96 -2.39 -11.09
C PRO A 86 12.09 -3.65 -10.95
N THR A 87 12.68 -4.82 -11.18
CA THR A 87 11.99 -6.13 -11.04
C THR A 87 12.38 -6.89 -9.77
N ASN A 88 13.20 -6.28 -8.92
CA ASN A 88 13.72 -6.86 -7.68
C ASN A 88 13.02 -6.31 -6.41
N GLY A 89 11.92 -5.57 -6.58
CA GLY A 89 11.16 -4.97 -5.48
C GLY A 89 11.72 -3.65 -4.95
N SER A 90 12.85 -3.14 -5.46
CA SER A 90 13.32 -1.80 -5.06
C SER A 90 12.43 -0.69 -5.64
N ALA A 91 12.32 0.43 -4.93
CA ALA A 91 11.59 1.60 -5.41
C ALA A 91 12.16 2.15 -6.73
N CYS A 92 11.26 2.53 -7.64
CA CYS A 92 11.58 3.28 -8.85
C CYS A 92 11.73 4.77 -8.49
N ILE A 93 12.95 5.30 -8.59
CA ILE A 93 13.28 6.67 -8.17
C ILE A 93 14.01 7.39 -9.30
N ASP A 94 13.59 8.61 -9.59
CA ASP A 94 14.27 9.57 -10.47
C ASP A 94 14.54 10.91 -9.75
N ASN A 95 15.06 11.88 -10.51
CA ASN A 95 15.38 13.22 -10.02
C ASN A 95 14.21 14.22 -10.09
N ASP A 96 13.08 13.86 -10.70
CA ASP A 96 11.94 14.77 -10.91
C ASP A 96 11.23 15.05 -9.57
N ASN A 97 11.05 14.04 -8.72
CA ASN A 97 10.51 14.11 -7.34
C ASN A 97 9.24 14.99 -7.14
N ARG A 98 8.58 15.43 -8.23
CA ARG A 98 7.39 16.28 -8.19
C ARG A 98 6.20 15.56 -7.57
N TYR A 99 6.12 14.26 -7.79
CA TYR A 99 5.04 13.42 -7.30
C TYR A 99 5.59 12.09 -6.78
N ARG A 100 4.99 11.60 -5.70
CA ARG A 100 5.24 10.27 -5.13
C ARG A 100 4.02 9.40 -5.28
N VAL A 101 4.25 8.10 -5.37
CA VAL A 101 3.19 7.10 -5.56
C VAL A 101 2.38 6.92 -4.28
N LEU A 102 1.06 6.78 -4.46
CA LEU A 102 0.08 6.40 -3.45
C LEU A 102 -0.64 5.12 -3.90
N ARG A 103 -0.94 4.22 -2.96
CA ARG A 103 -1.65 2.96 -3.23
C ARG A 103 -2.80 2.71 -2.24
N GLY A 104 -3.74 1.84 -2.60
CA GLY A 104 -4.79 1.32 -1.69
C GLY A 104 -6.17 1.97 -1.76
N GLY A 105 -6.29 3.19 -2.29
CA GLY A 105 -7.55 3.93 -2.20
C GLY A 105 -7.74 4.57 -0.83
N SER A 106 -8.88 5.21 -0.60
CA SER A 106 -9.22 5.77 0.72
C SER A 106 -10.72 5.63 1.00
N TRP A 107 -11.15 6.02 2.20
CA TRP A 107 -12.56 6.02 2.59
C TRP A 107 -13.46 6.80 1.63
N TYR A 108 -12.92 7.76 0.86
CA TYR A 108 -13.69 8.63 -0.03
C TYR A 108 -13.84 8.08 -1.46
N TYR A 109 -12.84 7.36 -1.96
CA TYR A 109 -12.80 6.99 -3.38
C TYR A 109 -13.61 5.72 -3.70
N VAL A 110 -14.13 5.66 -4.93
CA VAL A 110 -14.96 4.57 -5.46
C VAL A 110 -14.15 3.29 -5.78
N PRO A 111 -14.79 2.10 -5.90
CA PRO A 111 -14.10 0.81 -6.01
C PRO A 111 -12.92 0.70 -6.99
N PRO A 112 -12.95 1.27 -8.21
CA PRO A 112 -11.81 1.17 -9.13
C PRO A 112 -10.51 1.74 -8.55
N TYR A 113 -10.58 2.69 -7.62
CA TYR A 113 -9.42 3.29 -6.95
C TYR A 113 -8.86 2.43 -5.81
N CYS A 114 -9.62 1.47 -5.31
CA CYS A 114 -9.22 0.60 -4.20
C CYS A 114 -8.60 -0.73 -4.66
N ARG A 115 -8.48 -0.98 -5.97
CA ARG A 115 -7.91 -2.24 -6.49
C ARG A 115 -6.42 -2.36 -6.17
N SER A 116 -5.93 -3.60 -6.01
CA SER A 116 -4.51 -3.89 -5.75
C SER A 116 -3.56 -3.22 -6.73
N ALA A 117 -3.93 -3.12 -8.02
CA ALA A 117 -3.10 -2.53 -9.07
C ALA A 117 -3.28 -1.02 -9.26
N THR A 118 -4.25 -0.38 -8.57
CA THR A 118 -4.52 1.03 -8.84
C THR A 118 -3.46 1.93 -8.21
N ARG A 119 -2.84 2.73 -9.06
CA ARG A 119 -1.83 3.71 -8.69
C ARG A 119 -2.45 5.10 -8.63
N TYR A 120 -2.04 5.87 -7.63
CA TYR A 120 -2.33 7.29 -7.54
C TYR A 120 -1.03 8.04 -7.23
N TRP A 121 -1.06 9.37 -7.30
CA TRP A 121 0.12 10.20 -7.10
C TRP A 121 -0.28 11.49 -6.41
N TYR A 122 0.65 12.03 -5.63
CA TYR A 122 0.45 13.30 -4.97
C TYR A 122 1.78 14.01 -4.71
N ILE A 123 1.71 15.33 -4.53
CA ILE A 123 2.88 16.14 -4.23
C ILE A 123 3.41 15.79 -2.83
N PRO A 124 4.72 15.62 -2.63
CA PRO A 124 5.27 15.12 -1.35
C PRO A 124 5.04 16.06 -0.17
N ASP A 125 4.96 17.37 -0.41
CA ASP A 125 4.72 18.38 0.63
C ASP A 125 3.23 18.58 0.94
N GLY A 126 2.34 17.96 0.16
CA GLY A 126 0.91 18.09 0.30
C GLY A 126 0.37 17.29 1.48
N ARG A 127 -0.49 17.90 2.28
CA ARG A 127 -1.26 17.22 3.33
C ARG A 127 -2.69 17.04 2.89
N ASN A 128 -3.17 15.81 2.98
CA ASN A 128 -4.54 15.45 2.62
C ASN A 128 -5.06 14.48 3.69
N LEU A 129 -6.27 14.71 4.18
CA LEU A 129 -6.95 13.85 5.16
C LEU A 129 -7.26 12.43 4.64
N LEU A 130 -7.09 12.21 3.33
CA LEU A 130 -7.23 10.91 2.67
C LEU A 130 -5.93 10.13 2.56
N ASN A 131 -4.78 10.71 2.95
CA ASN A 131 -3.46 10.12 2.76
C ASN A 131 -2.82 9.77 4.12
N GLY A 132 -2.38 8.53 4.26
CA GLY A 132 -1.60 8.01 5.36
C GLY A 132 -0.36 7.27 4.86
N PHE A 133 0.17 6.35 5.65
CA PHE A 133 1.35 5.58 5.30
C PHE A 133 1.41 4.27 6.07
N ARG A 134 2.21 3.34 5.57
CA ARG A 134 2.74 2.24 6.35
C ARG A 134 4.27 2.24 6.30
N VAL A 135 4.86 1.52 7.23
CA VAL A 135 6.30 1.32 7.30
C VAL A 135 6.64 -0.15 7.06
N VAL A 136 7.75 -0.38 6.38
CA VAL A 136 8.38 -1.69 6.22
C VAL A 136 9.73 -1.67 6.92
N CYS A 137 10.20 -2.85 7.31
CA CYS A 137 11.47 -3.03 7.98
C CYS A 137 12.23 -4.20 7.36
N VAL A 138 13.55 -4.06 7.25
CA VAL A 138 14.40 -5.14 6.77
C VAL A 138 14.62 -6.13 7.90
N VAL A 139 14.16 -7.36 7.69
CA VAL A 139 14.42 -8.47 8.59
C VAL A 139 15.78 -9.05 8.22
N SER A 140 16.79 -8.83 9.07
CA SER A 140 18.08 -9.51 8.94
C SER A 140 18.12 -10.69 9.91
N LEU A 141 18.33 -11.88 9.36
CA LEU A 141 18.71 -13.04 10.16
C LEU A 141 20.18 -12.88 10.54
N ARG A 142 20.47 -12.74 11.84
CA ARG A 142 21.85 -13.01 12.31
C ARG A 142 22.02 -14.51 12.38
N GLY A 143 23.01 -15.03 11.64
CA GLY A 143 23.48 -16.40 11.81
C GLY A 143 24.02 -16.62 13.24
N PRO A 144 24.17 -17.89 13.67
CA PRO A 144 24.74 -18.23 14.97
C PRO A 144 26.16 -17.67 15.14
#